data_AF-A0AAD9Z3R7-F1
#
_entry.id   AF-A0AAD9Z3R7-F1
#
_cell.length_a   1.000
_cell.length_b   1.000
_cell.length_c   1.000
_cell.angle_alpha   90.00
_cell.angle_beta   90.00
_cell.angle_gamma   90.00
#
_symmetry.space_group_name_H-M   'P 1'
#
loop_
_entity.id
_entity.type
_entity.pdbx_description
1 polymer ?
#
loop_
_entity_poly.entity_id
_entity_poly.type
_entity_poly.pdbx_seq_one_letter_code
_entity_poly.pdbx_strand_id
1 'polypeptide(L)'
;MARTSSRIRARNEAAIPSPHILQPPQGVTCHIDKLSPEILTNVLQRVRNSWAKSEANDFAGILTVRHRWHEIAKPILCTDIVLTNTTLPLFLARITARDINSIRSLTIIISPLAGEKEAAKIPQPHGPTSRDWRRPPPLTNGIWRHLRRMAKWLPIMERLASFSFRVQQPDPRRCSERWLKDKVLKLLLKNLPLSCTGIELDTAGFGDDDQKVHLCDTLRDIMPRMKNARLHLDTLCEHMLKGKGSAAAEPVAAELALAEPAAEDPQREEPALAEQPKRYVHAPDLETLILHMNICISDSVNAADFKTSTCNMTPQPQSIRNALRSAFGAQAFPNVTRLSVFKIEIPIDRLDAMDNPPCDFLWTCLIENDLLGQYKIIMPYLRVEGYPDADFLRYRDAKGEARSAFGNWEALTSLAEDNAWVTTASGSRLPGTFLESSWAEDKGYEMDDGTVDLFDQEPALAQRTRHLTTPNQPSGLKYYYGYGDVGELVRCVMVRDTMMQSEEVFEERACKGKLWYWLE
;
A
#
# COMPACT_ATOMS: atom_id res chain seq x y z
N MET A 1 -34.44 23.66 43.61
CA MET A 1 -35.01 22.34 43.97
C MET A 1 -33.87 21.34 43.98
N ALA A 2 -33.52 20.86 45.16
CA ALA A 2 -32.38 19.99 45.44
C ALA A 2 -32.85 18.53 45.66
N ARG A 3 -31.88 17.59 45.62
CA ARG A 3 -31.98 16.13 45.87
C ARG A 3 -32.49 15.35 44.64
N THR A 4 -31.99 14.19 44.23
CA THR A 4 -31.26 13.09 44.91
C THR A 4 -30.84 12.09 43.82
N SER A 5 -29.59 11.61 43.77
CA SER A 5 -29.26 10.20 43.40
C SER A 5 -27.75 9.97 43.39
N SER A 6 -27.18 9.89 44.59
CA SER A 6 -25.85 9.37 44.86
C SER A 6 -25.98 8.29 45.93
N ARG A 7 -26.35 7.05 45.54
CA ARG A 7 -26.41 5.93 46.51
C ARG A 7 -26.55 4.52 45.93
N ILE A 8 -25.77 4.12 44.92
CA ILE A 8 -25.52 2.69 44.64
C ILE A 8 -24.09 2.52 44.10
N ARG A 9 -23.10 2.42 44.98
CA ARG A 9 -21.79 1.75 44.74
C ARG A 9 -20.99 1.72 46.04
N ALA A 10 -21.45 0.90 46.97
CA ALA A 10 -20.69 0.53 48.16
C ALA A 10 -21.24 -0.81 48.66
N ARG A 11 -20.90 -1.90 47.96
CA ARG A 11 -20.96 -3.27 48.49
C ARG A 11 -20.29 -4.24 47.51
N ASN A 12 -19.39 -5.04 48.06
CA ASN A 12 -18.62 -6.15 47.46
C ASN A 12 -17.21 -5.81 46.94
N GLU A 13 -16.39 -5.19 47.79
CA GLU A 13 -14.96 -5.51 47.85
C GLU A 13 -14.77 -6.72 48.77
N ALA A 14 -15.10 -7.91 48.26
CA ALA A 14 -14.59 -9.13 48.87
C ALA A 14 -13.13 -9.25 48.45
N ALA A 15 -12.21 -9.28 49.43
CA ALA A 15 -10.79 -9.42 49.23
C ALA A 15 -10.49 -10.62 48.32
N ILE A 16 -10.15 -10.35 47.06
CA ILE A 16 -9.53 -11.34 46.19
C ILE A 16 -8.18 -11.65 46.85
N PRO A 17 -7.94 -12.89 47.31
CA PRO A 17 -6.64 -13.24 47.88
C PRO A 17 -5.58 -12.93 46.82
N SER A 18 -4.61 -12.08 47.20
CA SER A 18 -3.48 -11.75 46.33
C SER A 18 -2.94 -13.06 45.76
N PRO A 19 -2.84 -13.21 44.43
CA PRO A 19 -2.30 -14.42 43.84
C PRO A 19 -0.95 -14.66 44.50
N HIS A 20 -0.78 -15.81 45.14
CA HIS A 20 0.51 -16.24 45.66
C HIS A 20 1.48 -16.27 44.47
N ILE A 21 2.21 -15.18 44.27
CA ILE A 21 3.32 -15.11 43.33
C ILE A 21 4.35 -16.08 43.90
N LEU A 22 4.35 -17.30 43.37
CA LEU A 22 5.39 -18.29 43.66
C LEU A 22 6.72 -17.60 43.40
N GLN A 23 7.48 -17.35 44.47
CA GLN A 23 8.83 -16.82 44.31
C GLN A 23 9.62 -17.85 43.49
N PRO A 24 10.22 -17.44 42.36
CA PRO A 24 10.98 -18.37 41.54
C PRO A 24 12.12 -18.97 42.37
N PRO A 25 12.47 -20.25 42.16
CA PRO A 25 13.54 -20.91 42.88
C PRO A 25 14.82 -20.06 42.82
N GLN A 26 15.32 -19.68 43.98
CA GLN A 26 16.53 -18.86 44.11
C GLN A 26 17.72 -19.65 43.56
N GLY A 27 18.33 -19.19 42.47
CA GLY A 27 19.60 -19.74 41.96
C GLY A 27 19.70 -19.96 40.45
N VAL A 28 18.59 -19.96 39.70
CA VAL A 28 18.66 -20.13 38.23
C VAL A 28 18.69 -18.76 37.55
N THR A 29 19.89 -18.24 37.30
CA THR A 29 20.04 -17.05 36.43
C THR A 29 19.98 -17.48 34.98
N CYS A 30 19.04 -16.93 34.19
CA CYS A 30 19.01 -17.13 32.75
C CYS A 30 20.28 -16.56 32.13
N HIS A 31 21.04 -17.36 31.36
CA HIS A 31 22.27 -16.89 30.70
C HIS A 31 22.02 -15.72 29.76
N ILE A 32 20.80 -15.59 29.21
CA ILE A 32 20.41 -14.49 28.32
C ILE A 32 20.41 -13.15 29.04
N ASP A 33 20.17 -13.14 30.36
CA ASP A 33 20.21 -11.90 31.15
C ASP A 33 21.63 -11.34 31.30
N LYS A 34 22.66 -12.10 30.93
CA LYS A 34 24.06 -11.64 30.94
C LYS A 34 24.48 -11.00 29.62
N LEU A 35 23.65 -11.05 28.57
CA LEU A 35 23.94 -10.38 27.30
C LEU A 35 23.97 -8.87 27.48
N SER A 36 24.80 -8.17 26.69
CA SER A 36 24.77 -6.71 26.64
C SER A 36 23.46 -6.23 25.99
N PRO A 37 23.00 -4.99 26.25
CA PRO A 37 21.80 -4.45 25.62
C PRO A 37 21.85 -4.49 24.08
N GLU A 38 23.02 -4.30 23.49
CA GLU A 38 23.24 -4.28 22.03
C GLU A 38 23.05 -5.69 21.44
N ILE A 39 23.66 -6.71 22.05
CA ILE A 39 23.49 -8.10 21.61
C ILE A 39 22.02 -8.53 21.76
N LEU A 40 21.39 -8.19 22.89
CA LEU A 40 19.98 -8.51 23.10
C LEU A 40 19.08 -7.78 22.10
N THR A 41 19.38 -6.52 21.76
CA THR A 41 18.67 -5.76 20.71
C THR A 41 18.76 -6.47 19.37
N ASN A 42 19.96 -6.90 18.96
CA ASN A 42 20.16 -7.62 17.70
C ASN A 42 19.42 -8.97 17.67
N VAL A 43 19.46 -9.73 18.77
CA VAL A 43 18.71 -10.98 18.90
C VAL A 43 17.21 -10.71 18.75
N LEU A 44 16.68 -9.69 19.44
CA LEU A 44 15.27 -9.34 19.38
C LEU A 44 14.83 -8.83 18.02
N GLN A 45 15.66 -8.06 17.32
CA GLN A 45 15.40 -7.65 15.94
C GLN A 45 15.32 -8.86 15.03
N ARG A 46 16.24 -9.82 15.14
CA ARG A 46 16.20 -11.07 14.37
C ARG A 46 14.94 -11.88 14.67
N VAL A 47 14.54 -11.99 15.94
CA VAL A 47 13.30 -12.67 16.33
C VAL A 47 12.07 -11.98 15.75
N ARG A 48 12.02 -10.64 15.78
CA ARG A 48 10.93 -9.86 15.13
C ARG A 48 10.87 -10.15 13.63
N ASN A 49 12.03 -10.18 12.97
CA ASN A 49 12.14 -10.37 11.53
C ASN A 49 11.79 -11.80 11.11
N SER A 50 12.20 -12.82 11.87
CA SER A 50 11.81 -14.21 11.62
C SER A 50 10.33 -14.44 11.88
N TRP A 51 9.78 -13.77 12.91
CA TRP A 51 8.38 -13.92 13.31
C TRP A 51 7.43 -13.47 12.22
N ALA A 52 7.80 -12.46 11.45
CA ALA A 52 6.94 -11.88 10.44
C ALA A 52 6.46 -12.94 9.40
N LYS A 53 7.17 -14.05 9.22
CA LYS A 53 6.76 -15.20 8.38
C LYS A 53 5.77 -16.18 9.06
N SER A 54 5.47 -16.02 10.35
CA SER A 54 4.64 -16.92 11.17
C SER A 54 3.33 -16.26 11.59
N GLU A 55 2.21 -16.97 11.43
CA GLU A 55 0.87 -16.50 11.80
C GLU A 55 0.68 -16.25 13.32
N ALA A 56 1.50 -16.87 14.17
CA ALA A 56 1.37 -16.81 15.62
C ALA A 56 2.06 -15.57 16.20
N ASN A 57 1.31 -14.62 16.80
CA ASN A 57 1.77 -13.30 17.27
C ASN A 57 2.67 -13.34 18.52
N ASP A 58 3.79 -14.06 18.44
CA ASP A 58 4.59 -14.46 19.59
C ASP A 58 5.57 -13.38 20.09
N PHE A 59 5.85 -12.36 19.27
CA PHE A 59 6.74 -11.26 19.72
C PHE A 59 6.15 -10.51 20.92
N ALA A 60 4.83 -10.45 21.06
CA ALA A 60 4.18 -9.88 22.23
C ALA A 60 4.53 -10.64 23.53
N GLY A 61 4.79 -11.95 23.45
CA GLY A 61 5.24 -12.75 24.58
C GLY A 61 6.60 -12.32 25.13
N ILE A 62 7.46 -11.75 24.29
CA ILE A 62 8.77 -11.23 24.72
C ILE A 62 8.61 -10.08 25.72
N LEU A 63 7.57 -9.25 25.54
CA LEU A 63 7.29 -8.12 26.42
C LEU A 63 6.90 -8.57 27.84
N THR A 64 6.52 -9.83 28.03
CA THR A 64 6.11 -10.37 29.34
C THR A 64 7.20 -11.19 30.03
N VAL A 65 8.34 -11.44 29.37
CA VAL A 65 9.44 -12.26 29.92
C VAL A 65 10.03 -11.62 31.17
N ARG A 66 10.58 -10.40 31.04
CA ARG A 66 11.21 -9.62 32.12
C ARG A 66 11.18 -8.12 31.79
N HIS A 67 11.30 -7.27 32.81
CA HIS A 67 11.35 -5.81 32.66
C HIS A 67 12.42 -5.35 31.65
N ARG A 68 13.64 -5.89 31.75
CA ARG A 68 14.74 -5.54 30.83
C ARG A 68 14.41 -5.88 29.37
N TRP A 69 13.80 -7.03 29.14
CA TRP A 69 13.38 -7.45 27.80
C TRP A 69 12.28 -6.54 27.28
N HIS A 70 11.30 -6.18 28.12
CA HIS A 70 10.26 -5.22 27.76
C HIS A 70 10.86 -3.86 27.35
N GLU A 71 11.81 -3.32 28.12
CA GLU A 71 12.44 -2.02 27.82
C GLU A 71 13.20 -2.01 26.49
N ILE A 72 13.87 -3.11 26.14
CA ILE A 72 14.63 -3.22 24.89
C ILE A 72 13.74 -3.59 23.71
N ALA A 73 12.79 -4.50 23.91
CA ALA A 73 11.88 -4.98 22.86
C ALA A 73 10.83 -3.94 22.46
N LYS A 74 10.39 -3.07 23.38
CA LYS A 74 9.33 -2.10 23.11
C LYS A 74 9.73 -1.10 21.99
N PRO A 75 10.89 -0.44 22.01
CA PRO A 75 11.33 0.41 20.88
C PRO A 75 11.43 -0.34 19.56
N ILE A 76 11.89 -1.61 19.60
CA ILE A 76 11.98 -2.47 18.41
C ILE A 76 10.57 -2.71 17.84
N LEU A 77 9.59 -3.06 18.69
CA LEU A 77 8.20 -3.23 18.27
C LEU A 77 7.59 -1.94 17.71
N CYS A 78 7.97 -0.80 18.29
CA CYS A 78 7.50 0.51 17.85
C CYS A 78 8.23 1.05 16.61
N THR A 79 9.22 0.34 16.06
CA THR A 79 10.02 0.86 14.93
C THR A 79 9.21 0.93 13.64
N ASP A 80 8.42 -0.10 13.32
CA ASP A 80 7.59 -0.14 12.12
C ASP A 80 6.16 -0.47 12.51
N ILE A 81 5.28 0.53 12.37
CA ILE A 81 3.91 0.48 12.84
C ILE A 81 2.96 0.38 11.66
N VAL A 82 2.05 -0.59 11.72
CA VAL A 82 0.94 -0.74 10.77
C VAL A 82 -0.37 -0.49 11.50
N LEU A 83 -1.13 0.48 11.02
CA LEU A 83 -2.41 0.88 11.59
C LEU A 83 -3.53 0.57 10.60
N THR A 84 -4.53 -0.15 11.06
CA THR A 84 -5.76 -0.45 10.33
C THR A 84 -6.92 0.33 10.93
N ASN A 85 -8.12 0.19 10.36
CA ASN A 85 -9.34 0.77 10.94
C ASN A 85 -9.55 0.40 12.41
N THR A 86 -9.17 -0.81 12.80
CA THR A 86 -9.37 -1.33 14.16
C THR A 86 -8.23 -0.98 15.10
N THR A 87 -6.98 -0.95 14.62
CA THR A 87 -5.81 -0.69 15.48
C THR A 87 -5.49 0.80 15.61
N LEU A 88 -5.84 1.65 14.64
CA LEU A 88 -5.65 3.10 14.70
C LEU A 88 -6.24 3.77 15.96
N PRO A 89 -7.52 3.55 16.34
CA PRO A 89 -8.07 4.15 17.55
C PRO A 89 -7.37 3.65 18.83
N LEU A 90 -7.01 2.36 18.89
CA LEU A 90 -6.31 1.76 20.03
C LEU A 90 -4.90 2.31 20.18
N PHE A 91 -4.21 2.48 19.06
CA PHE A 91 -2.90 3.10 18.99
C PHE A 91 -2.97 4.53 19.54
N LEU A 92 -3.86 5.37 19.00
CA LEU A 92 -4.05 6.74 19.47
C LEU A 92 -4.49 6.83 20.94
N ALA A 93 -5.16 5.81 21.47
CA ALA A 93 -5.54 5.75 22.88
C ALA A 93 -4.35 5.48 23.81
N ARG A 94 -3.33 4.75 23.35
CA ARG A 94 -2.26 4.21 24.21
C ARG A 94 -0.88 4.79 23.94
N ILE A 95 -0.68 5.38 22.77
CA ILE A 95 0.63 5.85 22.35
C ILE A 95 1.14 6.98 23.25
N THR A 96 2.44 6.94 23.56
CA THR A 96 3.13 7.96 24.35
C THR A 96 4.19 8.67 23.50
N ALA A 97 4.61 9.88 23.90
CA ALA A 97 5.66 10.61 23.18
C ALA A 97 6.98 9.81 23.05
N ARG A 98 7.34 9.03 24.08
CA ARG A 98 8.53 8.17 24.07
C ARG A 98 8.43 7.07 23.00
N ASP A 99 7.25 6.48 22.84
CA ASP A 99 7.02 5.41 21.86
C ASP A 99 7.07 5.97 20.43
N ILE A 100 6.52 7.17 20.25
CA ILE A 100 6.45 7.86 18.95
C ILE A 100 7.83 8.20 18.41
N ASN A 101 8.75 8.59 19.28
CA ASN A 101 10.13 8.88 18.89
C ASN A 101 10.90 7.64 18.40
N SER A 102 10.36 6.43 18.62
CA SER A 102 10.97 5.19 18.11
C SER A 102 10.46 4.80 16.73
N ILE A 103 9.38 5.41 16.24
CA ILE A 103 8.75 5.07 14.96
C ILE A 103 9.63 5.56 13.81
N ARG A 104 10.05 4.62 12.95
CA ARG A 104 10.79 4.88 11.70
C ARG A 104 9.92 4.66 10.47
N SER A 105 8.92 3.80 10.57
CA SER A 105 7.94 3.57 9.51
C SER A 105 6.53 3.60 10.06
N LEU A 106 5.65 4.34 9.39
CA LEU A 106 4.23 4.39 9.68
C LEU A 106 3.44 4.04 8.43
N THR A 107 2.76 2.90 8.47
CA THR A 107 1.85 2.45 7.41
C THR A 107 0.42 2.53 7.95
N ILE A 108 -0.46 3.24 7.26
CA ILE A 108 -1.88 3.35 7.58
C ILE A 108 -2.67 2.70 6.45
N ILE A 109 -3.35 1.59 6.75
CA ILE A 109 -4.18 0.83 5.82
C ILE A 109 -5.64 1.05 6.20
N ILE A 110 -6.38 1.69 5.31
CA ILE A 110 -7.77 2.02 5.55
C ILE A 110 -8.65 1.17 4.64
N SER A 111 -9.53 0.38 5.22
CA SER A 111 -10.53 -0.39 4.48
C SER A 111 -11.89 0.32 4.57
N PRO A 112 -12.48 0.75 3.44
CA PRO A 112 -13.79 1.40 3.45
C PRO A 112 -14.92 0.52 4.02
N LEU A 113 -14.73 -0.80 3.99
CA LEU A 113 -15.71 -1.81 4.38
C LEU A 113 -15.37 -2.52 5.71
N ALA A 114 -14.42 -2.01 6.49
CA ALA A 114 -14.01 -2.64 7.74
C ALA A 114 -15.19 -2.76 8.73
N GLY A 115 -15.78 -3.96 8.77
CA GLY A 115 -17.01 -4.27 9.46
C GLY A 115 -17.87 -5.21 8.61
N GLU A 116 -17.38 -6.41 8.28
CA GLU A 116 -18.10 -7.40 7.46
C GLU A 116 -19.53 -7.65 7.93
N LYS A 117 -19.74 -7.65 9.26
CA LYS A 117 -21.06 -7.82 9.88
C LYS A 117 -22.01 -6.65 9.61
N GLU A 118 -21.49 -5.46 9.35
CA GLU A 118 -22.29 -4.30 8.93
C GLU A 118 -22.40 -4.20 7.42
N ALA A 119 -21.34 -4.51 6.68
CA ALA A 119 -21.36 -4.55 5.21
C ALA A 119 -22.39 -5.56 4.69
N ALA A 120 -22.55 -6.72 5.35
CA ALA A 120 -23.57 -7.71 5.02
C ALA A 120 -25.01 -7.23 5.31
N LYS A 121 -25.19 -6.21 6.16
CA LYS A 121 -26.50 -5.65 6.50
C LYS A 121 -26.91 -4.49 5.59
N ILE A 122 -25.98 -3.91 4.84
CA ILE A 122 -26.32 -2.89 3.84
C ILE A 122 -27.07 -3.62 2.73
N PRO A 123 -28.39 -3.38 2.55
CA PRO A 123 -29.14 -4.02 1.47
C PRO A 123 -28.42 -3.72 0.16
N GLN A 124 -28.08 -4.75 -0.61
CA GLN A 124 -27.61 -4.52 -1.98
C GLN A 124 -28.75 -3.77 -2.68
N PRO A 125 -28.55 -2.51 -3.08
CA PRO A 125 -29.64 -1.77 -3.64
C PRO A 125 -29.92 -2.35 -5.02
N HIS A 126 -31.14 -2.84 -5.17
CA HIS A 126 -31.69 -3.29 -6.43
C HIS A 126 -31.99 -2.05 -7.30
N GLY A 127 -30.97 -1.39 -7.84
CA GLY A 127 -31.18 -0.32 -8.82
C GLY A 127 -29.99 0.61 -9.07
N PRO A 128 -29.64 0.90 -10.35
CA PRO A 128 -28.55 1.80 -10.74
C PRO A 128 -28.80 3.30 -10.47
N THR A 129 -29.99 3.69 -9.98
CA THR A 129 -30.40 5.10 -9.87
C THR A 129 -30.39 5.66 -8.45
N SER A 130 -30.00 4.87 -7.44
CA SER A 130 -30.02 5.35 -6.06
C SER A 130 -28.92 6.40 -5.82
N ARG A 131 -29.30 7.68 -5.75
CA ARG A 131 -28.40 8.78 -5.34
C ARG A 131 -27.83 8.59 -3.93
N ASP A 132 -28.34 7.65 -3.15
CA ASP A 132 -27.93 7.42 -1.76
C ASP A 132 -26.53 6.83 -1.61
N TRP A 133 -25.94 6.27 -2.67
CA TRP A 133 -24.55 5.79 -2.68
C TRP A 133 -23.50 6.88 -2.36
N ARG A 134 -23.86 8.16 -2.50
CA ARG A 134 -22.94 9.27 -2.25
C ARG A 134 -22.72 9.57 -0.77
N ARG A 135 -23.49 8.98 0.15
CA ARG A 135 -23.29 9.22 1.59
C ARG A 135 -22.22 8.26 2.11
N PRO A 136 -21.09 8.77 2.64
CA PRO A 136 -20.11 7.93 3.32
C PRO A 136 -20.79 7.17 4.47
N PRO A 137 -20.50 5.88 4.68
CA PRO A 137 -21.00 5.15 5.85
C PRO A 137 -20.71 5.92 7.15
N PRO A 138 -21.56 5.87 8.18
CA PRO A 138 -21.32 6.58 9.44
C PRO A 138 -19.95 6.27 10.10
N LEU A 139 -19.46 5.04 9.94
CA LEU A 139 -18.14 4.57 10.40
C LEU A 139 -16.98 5.44 9.87
N THR A 140 -17.16 6.05 8.70
CA THR A 140 -16.13 6.88 8.05
C THR A 140 -15.80 8.13 8.85
N ASN A 141 -16.78 8.74 9.50
CA ASN A 141 -16.52 9.93 10.31
C ASN A 141 -15.63 9.61 11.52
N GLY A 142 -15.75 8.40 12.06
CA GLY A 142 -14.85 7.89 13.10
C GLY A 142 -13.41 7.81 12.61
N ILE A 143 -13.16 7.14 11.48
CA ILE A 143 -11.80 7.01 10.95
C ILE A 143 -11.20 8.37 10.58
N TRP A 144 -11.97 9.28 9.98
CA TRP A 144 -11.50 10.64 9.67
C TRP A 144 -11.08 11.41 10.92
N ARG A 145 -11.85 11.29 12.00
CA ARG A 145 -11.48 11.88 13.29
C ARG A 145 -10.16 11.32 13.83
N HIS A 146 -9.98 10.01 13.76
CA HIS A 146 -8.73 9.37 14.19
C HIS A 146 -7.54 9.81 13.32
N LEU A 147 -7.69 9.89 12.00
CA LEU A 147 -6.64 10.36 11.11
C LEU A 147 -6.26 11.83 11.36
N ARG A 148 -7.24 12.72 11.65
CA ARG A 148 -6.93 14.09 12.09
C ARG A 148 -6.14 14.13 13.40
N ARG A 149 -6.49 13.26 14.35
CA ARG A 149 -5.72 13.12 15.61
C ARG A 149 -4.31 12.58 15.34
N MET A 150 -4.16 11.63 14.42
CA MET A 150 -2.85 11.13 14.00
C MET A 150 -1.97 12.25 13.43
N ALA A 151 -2.55 13.15 12.62
CA ALA A 151 -1.81 14.26 12.05
C ALA A 151 -1.15 15.17 13.11
N LYS A 152 -1.71 15.26 14.33
CA LYS A 152 -1.10 16.01 15.46
C LYS A 152 0.17 15.35 15.99
N TRP A 153 0.32 14.03 15.81
CA TRP A 153 1.47 13.26 16.31
C TRP A 153 2.61 13.17 15.30
N LEU A 154 2.34 13.30 14.01
CA LEU A 154 3.37 13.21 12.96
C LEU A 154 4.55 14.19 13.15
N PRO A 155 4.35 15.47 13.54
CA PRO A 155 5.45 16.42 13.63
C PRO A 155 6.51 16.04 14.69
N ILE A 156 6.12 15.31 15.73
CA ILE A 156 7.03 14.89 16.80
C ILE A 156 7.69 13.53 16.50
N MET A 157 7.35 12.86 15.39
CA MET A 157 8.01 11.61 14.98
C MET A 157 9.37 11.91 14.33
N GLU A 158 10.33 12.43 15.09
CA GLU A 158 11.62 12.91 14.58
C GLU A 158 12.41 11.84 13.81
N ARG A 159 12.13 10.55 14.04
CA ARG A 159 12.80 9.43 13.36
C ARG A 159 11.98 8.79 12.23
N LEU A 160 10.77 9.29 11.96
CA LEU A 160 9.91 8.76 10.90
C LEU A 160 10.58 9.00 9.55
N ALA A 161 11.00 7.93 8.91
CA ALA A 161 11.71 7.99 7.65
C ALA A 161 10.82 7.60 6.46
N SER A 162 9.82 6.76 6.68
CA SER A 162 8.83 6.35 5.67
C SER A 162 7.40 6.51 6.17
N PHE A 163 6.53 7.07 5.34
CA PHE A 163 5.09 7.14 5.57
C PHE A 163 4.33 6.49 4.42
N SER A 164 3.46 5.54 4.73
CA SER A 164 2.59 4.87 3.77
C SER A 164 1.13 5.07 4.17
N PHE A 165 0.31 5.55 3.24
CA PHE A 165 -1.15 5.61 3.39
C PHE A 165 -1.78 4.85 2.25
N ARG A 166 -2.54 3.81 2.58
CA ARG A 166 -3.16 2.91 1.61
C ARG A 166 -4.63 2.75 1.88
N VAL A 167 -5.43 2.81 0.84
CA VAL A 167 -6.83 2.39 0.87
C VAL A 167 -6.86 0.96 0.39
N GLN A 168 -7.24 0.02 1.26
CA GLN A 168 -7.45 -1.36 0.84
C GLN A 168 -8.59 -1.36 -0.17
N GLN A 169 -8.30 -1.82 -1.38
CA GLN A 169 -9.26 -1.82 -2.48
C GLN A 169 -10.51 -2.60 -2.05
N PRO A 170 -11.65 -1.91 -1.84
CA PRO A 170 -12.89 -2.59 -1.54
C PRO A 170 -13.36 -3.34 -2.78
N ASP A 171 -14.22 -4.34 -2.60
CA ASP A 171 -14.99 -4.93 -3.69
C ASP A 171 -15.57 -3.77 -4.54
N PRO A 172 -15.17 -3.63 -5.82
CA PRO A 172 -15.58 -2.50 -6.66
C PRO A 172 -17.11 -2.43 -6.81
N ARG A 173 -17.83 -3.51 -6.52
CA ARG A 173 -19.30 -3.56 -6.52
C ARG A 173 -19.92 -2.89 -5.29
N ARG A 174 -19.15 -2.57 -4.24
CA ARG A 174 -19.67 -2.23 -2.90
C ARG A 174 -19.27 -0.85 -2.37
N CYS A 175 -18.37 -0.14 -3.03
CA CYS A 175 -17.93 1.18 -2.58
C CYS A 175 -18.22 2.27 -3.59
N SER A 176 -18.74 3.39 -3.08
CA SER A 176 -18.86 4.59 -3.89
C SER A 176 -17.49 5.23 -4.11
N GLU A 177 -17.32 5.78 -5.31
CA GLU A 177 -16.06 6.30 -5.87
C GLU A 177 -15.41 7.46 -5.08
N ARG A 178 -16.05 7.99 -4.02
CA ARG A 178 -15.61 9.26 -3.38
C ARG A 178 -15.62 9.20 -1.87
N TRP A 179 -14.84 8.28 -1.35
CA TRP A 179 -14.83 7.99 0.08
C TRP A 179 -13.76 8.80 0.82
N LEU A 180 -12.59 8.98 0.22
CA LEU A 180 -11.42 9.59 0.85
C LEU A 180 -11.47 11.11 0.75
N LYS A 181 -11.53 11.78 1.91
CA LYS A 181 -11.49 13.25 1.97
C LYS A 181 -10.07 13.76 1.81
N ASP A 182 -9.78 14.43 0.68
CA ASP A 182 -8.49 15.07 0.38
C ASP A 182 -7.98 15.96 1.51
N LYS A 183 -8.87 16.67 2.22
CA LYS A 183 -8.52 17.52 3.37
C LYS A 183 -7.79 16.75 4.48
N VAL A 184 -8.18 15.51 4.76
CA VAL A 184 -7.54 14.70 5.80
C VAL A 184 -6.16 14.23 5.34
N LEU A 185 -6.05 13.80 4.09
CA LEU A 185 -4.78 13.36 3.53
C LEU A 185 -3.79 14.53 3.46
N LYS A 186 -4.22 15.70 2.98
CA LYS A 186 -3.43 16.94 3.03
C LYS A 186 -2.95 17.26 4.44
N LEU A 187 -3.82 17.12 5.44
CA LEU A 187 -3.46 17.39 6.83
C LEU A 187 -2.35 16.42 7.30
N LEU A 188 -2.45 15.13 6.99
CA LEU A 188 -1.39 14.16 7.30
C LEU A 188 -0.08 14.57 6.62
N LEU A 189 -0.11 14.82 5.31
CA LEU A 189 1.07 15.17 4.51
C LEU A 189 1.76 16.45 4.95
N LYS A 190 0.99 17.51 5.26
CA LYS A 190 1.53 18.78 5.77
C LYS A 190 2.23 18.64 7.12
N ASN A 191 1.87 17.62 7.91
CA ASN A 191 2.43 17.38 9.23
C ASN A 191 3.52 16.30 9.25
N LEU A 192 3.91 15.75 8.09
CA LEU A 192 5.03 14.81 8.03
C LEU A 192 6.34 15.49 8.48
N PRO A 193 7.09 14.90 9.42
CA PRO A 193 8.33 15.46 9.94
C PRO A 193 9.41 15.48 8.84
N LEU A 194 10.41 16.37 8.94
CA LEU A 194 11.45 16.54 7.91
C LEU A 194 12.28 15.27 7.66
N SER A 195 12.42 14.41 8.66
CA SER A 195 13.08 13.10 8.55
C SER A 195 12.36 12.14 7.62
N CYS A 196 11.07 12.37 7.33
CA CYS A 196 10.29 11.55 6.43
C CYS A 196 10.73 11.85 4.99
N THR A 197 11.41 10.88 4.38
CA THR A 197 11.99 10.96 3.03
C THR A 197 11.41 9.89 2.10
N GLY A 198 10.69 8.90 2.63
CA GLY A 198 9.89 7.95 1.88
C GLY A 198 8.40 8.27 2.01
N ILE A 199 7.68 8.32 0.89
CA ILE A 199 6.22 8.40 0.88
C ILE A 199 5.57 7.39 -0.08
N GLU A 200 4.58 6.66 0.41
CA GLU A 200 3.67 5.87 -0.41
C GLU A 200 2.24 6.37 -0.19
N LEU A 201 1.55 6.74 -1.27
CA LEU A 201 0.14 7.10 -1.24
C LEU A 201 -0.61 6.27 -2.25
N ASP A 202 -1.48 5.40 -1.76
CA ASP A 202 -2.36 4.57 -2.57
C ASP A 202 -3.81 4.87 -2.15
N THR A 203 -4.53 5.60 -3.00
CA THR A 203 -5.94 5.94 -2.75
C THR A 203 -6.90 4.92 -3.35
N ALA A 204 -6.38 3.90 -4.05
CA ALA A 204 -7.14 2.89 -4.77
C ALA A 204 -8.28 3.43 -5.66
N GLY A 205 -8.17 4.68 -6.13
CA GLY A 205 -9.22 5.32 -6.93
C GLY A 205 -10.30 6.07 -6.13
N PHE A 206 -10.22 6.15 -4.80
CA PHE A 206 -11.31 6.68 -3.95
C PHE A 206 -11.19 8.16 -3.55
N GLY A 207 -10.35 8.93 -4.25
CA GLY A 207 -10.13 10.34 -3.96
C GLY A 207 -11.38 11.20 -4.21
N ASP A 208 -11.62 12.19 -3.35
CA ASP A 208 -12.68 13.17 -3.58
C ASP A 208 -12.12 14.35 -4.38
N ASP A 209 -12.55 14.49 -5.64
CA ASP A 209 -12.22 15.64 -6.50
C ASP A 209 -13.01 16.89 -6.08
N ASP A 210 -12.81 17.33 -4.84
CA ASP A 210 -13.17 18.69 -4.43
C ASP A 210 -12.23 19.63 -5.17
N GLN A 211 -12.68 20.13 -6.33
CA GLN A 211 -11.95 21.02 -7.23
C GLN A 211 -11.31 22.24 -6.54
N LYS A 212 -11.75 22.58 -5.33
CA LYS A 212 -11.19 23.68 -4.53
C LYS A 212 -9.88 23.31 -3.82
N VAL A 213 -9.61 22.03 -3.60
CA VAL A 213 -8.60 21.56 -2.64
C VAL A 213 -7.79 20.41 -3.26
N HIS A 214 -6.91 20.70 -4.23
CA HIS A 214 -6.06 19.68 -4.88
C HIS A 214 -4.95 19.12 -3.97
N LEU A 215 -4.93 17.81 -3.73
CA LEU A 215 -3.83 17.10 -3.05
C LEU A 215 -2.45 17.40 -3.66
N CYS A 216 -2.42 17.60 -4.99
CA CYS A 216 -1.23 17.90 -5.78
C CYS A 216 -0.44 19.11 -5.28
N ASP A 217 -1.08 20.14 -4.71
CA ASP A 217 -0.36 21.30 -4.15
C ASP A 217 0.43 20.93 -2.89
N THR A 218 -0.13 20.03 -2.07
CA THR A 218 0.56 19.55 -0.87
C THR A 218 1.68 18.59 -1.25
N LEU A 219 1.46 17.73 -2.26
CA LEU A 219 2.51 16.88 -2.81
C LEU A 219 3.67 17.71 -3.34
N ARG A 220 3.41 18.69 -4.19
CA ARG A 220 4.41 19.63 -4.71
C ARG A 220 5.29 20.23 -3.60
N ASP A 221 4.71 20.52 -2.44
CA ASP A 221 5.41 21.12 -1.31
C ASP A 221 6.33 20.14 -0.56
N ILE A 222 5.97 18.86 -0.50
CA ILE A 222 6.76 17.84 0.18
C ILE A 222 7.72 17.09 -0.75
N MET A 223 7.41 17.01 -2.03
CA MET A 223 8.19 16.25 -3.03
C MET A 223 9.67 16.60 -3.06
N PRO A 224 10.11 17.88 -2.93
CA PRO A 224 11.53 18.20 -2.97
C PRO A 224 12.38 17.50 -1.89
N ARG A 225 11.80 17.19 -0.73
CA ARG A 225 12.54 16.50 0.35
C ARG A 225 12.33 14.98 0.35
N MET A 226 11.47 14.45 -0.52
CA MET A 226 11.30 13.01 -0.65
C MET A 226 12.49 12.45 -1.42
N LYS A 227 13.04 11.33 -0.96
CA LYS A 227 13.98 10.48 -1.70
C LYS A 227 13.24 9.41 -2.50
N ASN A 228 12.20 8.84 -1.90
CA ASN A 228 11.40 7.77 -2.49
C ASN A 228 9.93 8.18 -2.44
N ALA A 229 9.25 8.19 -3.59
CA ALA A 229 7.84 8.47 -3.66
C ALA A 229 7.13 7.44 -4.55
N ARG A 230 6.07 6.81 -4.02
CA ARG A 230 5.15 5.94 -4.77
C ARG A 230 3.75 6.53 -4.67
N LEU A 231 3.21 7.01 -5.79
CA LEU A 231 1.91 7.65 -5.83
C LEU A 231 0.98 6.85 -6.73
N HIS A 232 -0.04 6.23 -6.14
CA HIS A 232 -1.17 5.61 -6.81
C HIS A 232 -2.42 6.42 -6.48
N LEU A 233 -2.66 7.44 -7.30
CA LEU A 233 -3.74 8.41 -7.13
C LEU A 233 -4.69 8.32 -8.32
N ASP A 234 -5.98 8.52 -8.06
CA ASP A 234 -7.00 8.55 -9.12
C ASP A 234 -6.79 9.72 -10.08
N THR A 235 -6.54 10.90 -9.51
CA THR A 235 -6.31 12.13 -10.26
C THR A 235 -4.98 12.74 -9.85
N LEU A 236 -4.19 13.07 -10.86
CA LEU A 236 -2.98 13.88 -10.75
C LEU A 236 -3.16 15.08 -11.67
N CYS A 237 -2.83 16.27 -11.20
CA CYS A 237 -2.85 17.46 -12.04
C CYS A 237 -1.45 18.04 -12.21
N GLU A 238 -1.24 18.74 -13.31
CA GLU A 238 0.02 19.39 -13.68
C GLU A 238 0.57 20.34 -12.61
N HIS A 239 -0.30 20.82 -11.72
CA HIS A 239 0.07 21.62 -10.56
C HIS A 239 1.15 20.93 -9.71
N MET A 240 1.10 19.61 -9.53
CA MET A 240 2.12 18.89 -8.75
C MET A 240 3.56 19.17 -9.22
N LEU A 241 3.74 19.54 -10.49
CA LEU A 241 5.04 19.65 -11.15
C LEU A 241 5.42 21.10 -11.47
N LYS A 242 4.47 22.04 -11.41
CA LYS A 242 4.75 23.45 -11.63
C LYS A 242 5.47 24.00 -10.41
N GLY A 243 6.69 24.53 -10.57
CA GLY A 243 7.38 25.24 -9.49
C GLY A 243 6.51 26.38 -8.93
N LYS A 244 6.72 26.79 -7.67
CA LYS A 244 6.00 27.91 -7.01
C LYS A 244 6.25 29.30 -7.66
N GLY A 245 6.76 29.36 -8.89
CA GLY A 245 7.09 30.59 -9.59
C GLY A 245 5.85 31.36 -10.06
N SER A 246 5.70 32.57 -9.53
CA SER A 246 4.97 33.74 -10.07
C SER A 246 3.53 34.06 -9.63
N ALA A 247 2.93 33.40 -8.64
CA ALA A 247 1.68 33.89 -8.04
C ALA A 247 1.94 34.40 -6.62
N ALA A 248 1.56 35.67 -6.38
CA ALA A 248 1.75 36.39 -5.13
C ALA A 248 1.34 35.55 -3.90
N ALA A 249 2.20 35.53 -2.88
CA ALA A 249 1.98 34.76 -1.66
C ALA A 249 0.71 35.25 -0.92
N GLU A 250 -0.37 34.46 -0.98
CA GLU A 250 -1.49 34.63 -0.06
C GLU A 250 -1.17 34.00 1.32
N PRO A 251 -1.64 34.61 2.42
CA PRO A 251 -1.36 34.15 3.78
C PRO A 251 -2.16 32.87 4.14
N VAL A 252 -1.44 31.79 4.44
CA VAL A 252 -1.95 30.43 4.77
C VAL A 252 -2.56 30.31 6.19
N ALA A 253 -2.73 31.41 6.92
CA ALA A 253 -3.04 31.35 8.36
C ALA A 253 -4.51 30.99 8.71
N ALA A 254 -5.45 31.00 7.77
CA ALA A 254 -6.88 30.87 8.08
C ALA A 254 -7.47 29.43 7.99
N GLU A 255 -6.78 28.48 7.38
CA GLU A 255 -7.41 27.18 7.01
C GLU A 255 -7.39 26.13 8.12
N LEU A 256 -6.61 26.33 9.19
CA LEU A 256 -6.56 25.41 10.35
C LEU A 256 -7.67 25.63 11.40
N ALA A 257 -8.50 26.67 11.24
CA ALA A 257 -9.52 27.04 12.24
C ALA A 257 -10.88 26.31 12.09
N LEU A 258 -11.04 25.37 11.15
CA LEU A 258 -12.29 24.60 10.95
C LEU A 258 -12.43 23.38 11.89
N ALA A 259 -11.85 23.42 13.08
CA ALA A 259 -12.08 22.39 14.09
C ALA A 259 -13.51 22.53 14.63
N GLU A 260 -14.39 21.60 14.23
CA GLU A 260 -15.68 21.41 14.87
C GLU A 260 -15.49 21.25 16.39
N PRO A 261 -16.35 21.87 17.24
CA PRO A 261 -16.26 21.70 18.68
C PRO A 261 -16.70 20.28 19.07
N ALA A 262 -15.74 19.36 19.13
CA ALA A 262 -15.95 18.09 19.82
C ALA A 262 -15.95 18.36 21.33
N ALA A 263 -16.97 17.87 22.02
CA ALA A 263 -16.97 17.79 23.48
C ALA A 263 -15.86 16.81 23.91
N GLU A 264 -14.67 17.34 24.18
CA GLU A 264 -13.49 16.55 24.53
C GLU A 264 -13.35 16.39 26.05
N ASP A 265 -12.87 15.21 26.44
CA ASP A 265 -12.59 14.78 27.80
C ASP A 265 -11.41 15.57 28.40
N PRO A 266 -11.60 16.37 29.47
CA PRO A 266 -10.61 17.36 29.93
C PRO A 266 -9.35 16.78 30.60
N GLN A 267 -9.16 15.46 30.66
CA GLN A 267 -8.05 14.85 31.41
C GLN A 267 -6.85 14.36 30.59
N ARG A 268 -6.80 14.59 29.27
CA ARG A 268 -5.66 14.12 28.46
C ARG A 268 -4.79 15.27 27.98
N GLU A 269 -3.55 15.31 28.45
CA GLU A 269 -2.50 16.20 27.96
C GLU A 269 -2.24 15.91 26.47
N GLU A 270 -2.82 16.71 25.58
CA GLU A 270 -2.39 16.74 24.18
C GLU A 270 -0.99 17.37 24.11
N PRO A 271 -0.08 16.85 23.28
CA PRO A 271 1.21 17.49 23.06
C PRO A 271 0.97 18.90 22.54
N ALA A 272 1.60 19.89 23.17
CA ALA A 272 1.58 21.27 22.68
C ALA A 272 2.02 21.27 21.20
N LEU A 273 1.22 21.88 20.32
CA LEU A 273 1.56 22.03 18.91
C LEU A 273 2.91 22.74 18.83
N ALA A 274 3.95 21.98 18.49
CA ALA A 274 5.28 22.52 18.28
C ALA A 274 5.22 23.58 17.16
N GLU A 275 5.93 24.70 17.34
CA GLU A 275 6.08 25.70 16.28
C GLU A 275 6.58 25.01 15.00
N GLN A 276 5.93 25.30 13.87
CA GLN A 276 6.31 24.69 12.60
C GLN A 276 7.78 25.01 12.29
N PRO A 277 8.62 24.00 11.98
CA PRO A 277 10.01 24.22 11.68
C PRO A 277 10.16 25.19 10.50
N LYS A 278 11.12 26.12 10.61
CA LYS A 278 11.46 27.08 9.54
C LYS A 278 11.71 26.31 8.24
N ARG A 279 11.05 26.73 7.15
CA ARG A 279 11.22 26.14 5.81
C ARG A 279 12.69 26.26 5.37
N TYR A 280 13.42 25.15 5.37
CA TYR A 280 14.74 25.07 4.74
C TYR A 280 14.58 24.81 3.25
N VAL A 281 15.26 25.61 2.43
CA VAL A 281 15.35 25.44 0.99
C VAL A 281 16.53 24.52 0.70
N HIS A 282 16.32 23.21 0.83
CA HIS A 282 17.25 22.23 0.29
C HIS A 282 16.95 22.00 -1.19
N ALA A 283 17.99 21.70 -1.97
CA ALA A 283 17.82 21.19 -3.33
C ALA A 283 17.03 19.87 -3.29
N PRO A 284 16.28 19.53 -4.36
CA PRO A 284 15.44 18.35 -4.32
C PRO A 284 16.26 17.05 -4.27
N ASP A 285 16.05 16.23 -3.23
CA ASP A 285 16.76 14.95 -2.98
C ASP A 285 16.02 13.73 -3.54
N LEU A 286 15.09 13.93 -4.48
CA LEU A 286 14.27 12.85 -5.04
C LEU A 286 15.12 11.92 -5.89
N GLU A 287 15.28 10.68 -5.43
CA GLU A 287 16.06 9.63 -6.08
C GLU A 287 15.15 8.71 -6.92
N THR A 288 13.99 8.32 -6.38
CA THR A 288 13.02 7.42 -7.02
C THR A 288 11.60 7.99 -6.96
N LEU A 289 10.94 8.09 -8.12
CA LEU A 289 9.53 8.46 -8.23
C LEU A 289 8.77 7.42 -9.06
N ILE A 290 7.82 6.74 -8.43
CA ILE A 290 6.93 5.78 -9.07
C ILE A 290 5.53 6.35 -9.07
N LEU A 291 4.92 6.43 -10.26
CA LEU A 291 3.57 6.93 -10.47
C LEU A 291 2.71 5.83 -11.07
N HIS A 292 1.67 5.45 -10.36
CA HIS A 292 0.60 4.61 -10.90
C HIS A 292 -0.54 5.49 -11.34
N MET A 293 -0.79 5.51 -12.65
CA MET A 293 -1.93 6.22 -13.22
C MET A 293 -2.97 5.21 -13.68
N ASN A 294 -4.12 5.19 -13.01
CA ASN A 294 -5.28 4.48 -13.52
C ASN A 294 -5.83 5.27 -14.70
N ILE A 295 -5.54 4.82 -15.92
CA ILE A 295 -6.11 5.42 -17.12
C ILE A 295 -7.36 4.61 -17.46
N CYS A 296 -8.52 5.09 -17.01
CA CYS A 296 -9.79 4.51 -17.41
C CYS A 296 -9.98 4.69 -18.93
N ILE A 297 -10.16 3.57 -19.62
CA ILE A 297 -10.30 3.49 -21.09
C ILE A 297 -11.61 4.11 -21.59
N SER A 298 -12.49 4.58 -20.71
CA SER A 298 -13.65 5.40 -21.12
C SER A 298 -13.25 6.65 -21.89
N ASP A 299 -12.00 7.12 -21.78
CA ASP A 299 -11.47 8.25 -22.54
C ASP A 299 -11.39 7.99 -24.07
N SER A 300 -11.46 6.73 -24.53
CA SER A 300 -11.47 6.39 -25.96
C SER A 300 -12.85 6.09 -26.55
N VAL A 301 -13.90 6.05 -25.74
CA VAL A 301 -15.26 5.79 -26.24
C VAL A 301 -15.86 7.10 -26.77
N ASN A 302 -15.76 7.29 -28.08
CA ASN A 302 -16.39 8.35 -28.90
C ASN A 302 -16.60 9.71 -28.20
N ALA A 303 -15.62 10.61 -28.38
CA ALA A 303 -15.73 12.05 -28.06
C ALA A 303 -16.98 12.75 -28.69
N ALA A 304 -17.68 12.09 -29.62
CA ALA A 304 -18.92 12.59 -30.22
C ALA A 304 -20.15 12.47 -29.29
N ASP A 305 -20.23 11.46 -28.43
CA ASP A 305 -21.44 11.16 -27.63
C ASP A 305 -21.42 11.78 -26.23
N PHE A 306 -20.26 12.25 -25.76
CA PHE A 306 -20.09 12.88 -24.45
C PHE A 306 -20.44 14.39 -24.40
N LYS A 307 -20.95 14.97 -25.48
CA LYS A 307 -21.19 16.43 -25.63
C LYS A 307 -22.15 17.07 -24.61
N THR A 308 -22.85 16.31 -23.78
CA THR A 308 -23.81 16.86 -22.79
C THR A 308 -23.42 16.63 -21.33
N SER A 309 -22.35 15.88 -21.05
CA SER A 309 -21.80 15.75 -19.70
C SER A 309 -20.65 16.75 -19.54
N THR A 310 -20.85 17.78 -18.73
CA THR A 310 -19.84 18.82 -18.40
C THR A 310 -18.64 18.31 -17.59
N CYS A 311 -18.42 16.99 -17.53
CA CYS A 311 -17.18 16.44 -17.03
C CYS A 311 -16.10 16.63 -18.11
N ASN A 312 -15.49 17.83 -18.13
CA ASN A 312 -14.28 18.13 -18.90
C ASN A 312 -13.08 17.33 -18.34
N MET A 313 -13.14 16.00 -18.41
CA MET A 313 -11.97 15.15 -18.23
C MET A 313 -11.11 15.36 -19.47
N THR A 314 -10.25 16.37 -19.38
CA THR A 314 -9.12 16.51 -20.30
C THR A 314 -8.30 15.20 -20.25
N PRO A 315 -7.56 14.87 -21.31
CA PRO A 315 -6.65 13.71 -21.33
C PRO A 315 -5.52 13.93 -20.30
N GLN A 316 -5.84 13.70 -19.02
CA GLN A 316 -4.98 13.87 -17.86
C GLN A 316 -3.65 13.14 -18.06
N PRO A 317 -3.59 11.91 -18.61
CA PRO A 317 -2.33 11.21 -18.71
C PRO A 317 -1.32 11.90 -19.62
N GLN A 318 -1.76 12.46 -20.75
CA GLN A 318 -0.86 13.13 -21.68
C GLN A 318 -0.41 14.49 -21.13
N SER A 319 -1.31 15.24 -20.48
CA SER A 319 -0.96 16.49 -19.81
C SER A 319 0.06 16.27 -18.69
N ILE A 320 -0.16 15.26 -17.82
CA ILE A 320 0.79 14.88 -16.77
C ILE A 320 2.12 14.44 -17.38
N ARG A 321 2.12 13.60 -18.43
CA ARG A 321 3.35 13.18 -19.13
C ARG A 321 4.11 14.38 -19.69
N ASN A 322 3.42 15.33 -20.32
CA ASN A 322 4.04 16.53 -20.86
C ASN A 322 4.59 17.42 -19.74
N ALA A 323 3.85 17.57 -18.64
CA ALA A 323 4.29 18.33 -17.47
C ALA A 323 5.50 17.67 -16.79
N LEU A 324 5.54 16.34 -16.69
CA LEU A 324 6.70 15.58 -16.21
C LEU A 324 7.89 15.85 -17.12
N ARG A 325 7.76 15.59 -18.43
CA ARG A 325 8.83 15.86 -19.41
C ARG A 325 9.36 17.29 -19.32
N SER A 326 8.47 18.27 -19.18
CA SER A 326 8.83 19.68 -19.03
C SER A 326 9.61 19.93 -17.73
N ALA A 327 9.12 19.41 -16.59
CA ALA A 327 9.79 19.55 -15.29
C ALA A 327 11.18 18.89 -15.28
N PHE A 328 11.34 17.72 -15.90
CA PHE A 328 12.63 17.05 -16.04
C PHE A 328 13.56 17.77 -17.00
N GLY A 329 13.06 18.26 -18.14
CA GLY A 329 13.83 19.11 -19.06
C GLY A 329 14.33 20.40 -18.39
N ALA A 330 13.56 20.93 -17.44
CA ALA A 330 13.93 22.09 -16.62
C ALA A 330 14.83 21.75 -15.41
N GLN A 331 15.28 20.49 -15.27
CA GLN A 331 16.08 20.00 -14.13
C GLN A 331 15.42 20.26 -12.76
N ALA A 332 14.08 20.23 -12.69
CA ALA A 332 13.36 20.40 -11.42
C ALA A 332 13.67 19.28 -10.43
N PHE A 333 14.14 18.12 -10.92
CA PHE A 333 14.51 16.96 -10.11
C PHE A 333 15.84 16.36 -10.62
N PRO A 334 16.99 16.97 -10.30
CA PRO A 334 18.29 16.59 -10.86
C PRO A 334 18.79 15.24 -10.36
N ASN A 335 18.26 14.75 -9.23
CA ASN A 335 18.70 13.52 -8.57
C ASN A 335 17.82 12.30 -8.89
N VAL A 336 16.74 12.46 -9.68
CA VAL A 336 15.84 11.34 -9.96
C VAL A 336 16.53 10.40 -10.93
N THR A 337 16.75 9.19 -10.46
CA THR A 337 17.37 8.10 -11.22
C THR A 337 16.32 7.24 -11.91
N ARG A 338 15.09 7.22 -11.40
CA ARG A 338 13.98 6.41 -11.93
C ARG A 338 12.66 7.17 -11.88
N LEU A 339 11.98 7.23 -13.04
CA LEU A 339 10.62 7.74 -13.17
C LEU A 339 9.74 6.75 -13.93
N SER A 340 9.07 5.89 -13.19
CA SER A 340 8.21 4.85 -13.77
C SER A 340 6.75 5.29 -13.73
N VAL A 341 6.11 5.30 -14.90
CA VAL A 341 4.66 5.50 -15.03
C VAL A 341 4.00 4.18 -15.41
N PHE A 342 3.26 3.61 -14.48
CA PHE A 342 2.51 2.38 -14.69
C PHE A 342 1.09 2.68 -15.17
N LYS A 343 0.66 1.92 -16.19
CA LYS A 343 -0.70 1.92 -16.74
C LYS A 343 -1.16 0.48 -16.93
N ILE A 344 -2.39 0.17 -16.57
CA ILE A 344 -3.05 -1.08 -16.97
C ILE A 344 -3.83 -0.81 -18.26
N GLU A 345 -3.54 -1.54 -19.35
CA GLU A 345 -4.32 -1.49 -20.59
C GLU A 345 -5.17 -2.75 -20.74
N ILE A 346 -6.46 -2.54 -21.02
CA ILE A 346 -7.43 -3.53 -21.46
C ILE A 346 -7.59 -3.36 -22.98
N PRO A 347 -7.34 -4.39 -23.81
CA PRO A 347 -7.54 -4.30 -25.25
C PRO A 347 -9.01 -3.99 -25.62
N ILE A 348 -9.26 -2.87 -26.30
CA ILE A 348 -10.61 -2.35 -26.64
C ILE A 348 -11.29 -3.21 -27.70
N ASP A 349 -10.52 -3.75 -28.64
CA ASP A 349 -10.95 -4.65 -29.71
C ASP A 349 -11.71 -5.88 -29.20
N ARG A 350 -11.55 -6.25 -27.93
CA ARG A 350 -12.31 -7.32 -27.27
C ARG A 350 -13.61 -6.87 -26.60
N LEU A 351 -13.74 -5.60 -26.23
CA LEU A 351 -14.92 -5.07 -25.55
C LEU A 351 -16.11 -4.93 -26.51
N ASP A 352 -15.87 -4.48 -27.74
CA ASP A 352 -16.92 -4.27 -28.74
C ASP A 352 -17.42 -5.57 -29.40
N ALA A 353 -16.65 -6.66 -29.31
CA ALA A 353 -16.96 -7.93 -29.95
C ALA A 353 -17.88 -8.85 -29.12
N MET A 354 -18.24 -8.47 -27.88
CA MET A 354 -19.06 -9.29 -26.99
C MET A 354 -20.23 -8.45 -26.44
N ASP A 355 -21.46 -8.83 -26.77
CA ASP A 355 -22.69 -8.19 -26.23
C ASP A 355 -22.83 -8.33 -24.69
N ASN A 356 -22.00 -9.19 -24.09
CA ASN A 356 -21.78 -9.36 -22.65
C ASN A 356 -20.48 -10.19 -22.50
N PRO A 357 -19.28 -9.58 -22.52
CA PRO A 357 -18.09 -10.36 -22.22
C PRO A 357 -18.22 -10.85 -20.77
N PRO A 358 -18.14 -12.16 -20.50
CA PRO A 358 -17.76 -12.57 -19.15
C PRO A 358 -16.44 -11.84 -18.88
N CYS A 359 -16.39 -10.99 -17.87
CA CYS A 359 -15.25 -10.11 -17.54
C CYS A 359 -13.98 -10.90 -17.15
N ASP A 360 -13.92 -12.18 -17.49
CA ASP A 360 -13.22 -13.20 -16.73
C ASP A 360 -11.90 -13.63 -17.41
N PHE A 361 -11.62 -13.18 -18.65
CA PHE A 361 -10.41 -13.57 -19.40
C PHE A 361 -9.76 -12.47 -20.25
N LEU A 362 -9.85 -11.21 -19.82
CA LEU A 362 -9.14 -10.13 -20.51
C LEU A 362 -7.67 -10.15 -20.09
N TRP A 363 -6.82 -10.70 -20.96
CA TRP A 363 -5.39 -10.43 -20.93
C TRP A 363 -5.22 -8.92 -20.93
N THR A 364 -4.57 -8.45 -19.89
CA THR A 364 -4.27 -7.06 -19.66
C THR A 364 -2.76 -6.92 -19.66
N CYS A 365 -2.24 -5.73 -19.86
CA CYS A 365 -0.81 -5.52 -19.70
C CYS A 365 -0.57 -4.39 -18.72
N LEU A 366 0.40 -4.61 -17.84
CA LEU A 366 0.99 -3.57 -17.03
C LEU A 366 2.10 -2.94 -17.88
N ILE A 367 1.93 -1.66 -18.21
CA ILE A 367 2.88 -0.92 -19.02
C ILE A 367 3.63 0.03 -18.12
N GLU A 368 4.92 -0.21 -17.96
CA GLU A 368 5.83 0.76 -17.38
C GLU A 368 6.37 1.66 -18.49
N ASN A 369 6.21 2.97 -18.33
CA ASN A 369 6.88 3.95 -19.16
C ASN A 369 7.96 4.59 -18.29
N ASP A 370 9.23 4.25 -18.52
CA ASP A 370 10.33 5.01 -17.93
C ASP A 370 10.52 6.27 -18.75
N LEU A 371 10.15 7.40 -18.15
CA LEU A 371 10.22 8.69 -18.81
C LEU A 371 11.66 9.23 -18.92
N LEU A 372 12.58 8.72 -18.09
CA LEU A 372 14.00 9.10 -18.13
C LEU A 372 14.77 8.25 -19.14
N GLY A 373 14.64 6.92 -19.05
CA GLY A 373 15.24 5.99 -20.01
C GLY A 373 14.59 5.99 -21.39
N GLN A 374 13.44 6.68 -21.55
CA GLN A 374 12.65 6.74 -22.78
C GLN A 374 12.23 5.37 -23.32
N TYR A 375 12.12 4.37 -22.45
CA TYR A 375 11.70 3.03 -22.82
C TYR A 375 10.30 2.70 -22.29
N LYS A 376 9.66 1.74 -22.95
CA LYS A 376 8.35 1.20 -22.60
C LYS A 376 8.51 -0.29 -22.33
N ILE A 377 8.23 -0.72 -21.11
CA ILE A 377 8.17 -2.14 -20.75
C ILE A 377 6.71 -2.56 -20.73
N ILE A 378 6.38 -3.60 -21.49
CA ILE A 378 5.06 -4.21 -21.51
C ILE A 378 5.16 -5.53 -20.74
N MET A 379 4.44 -5.62 -19.64
CA MET A 379 4.40 -6.80 -18.78
C MET A 379 3.02 -7.46 -18.92
N PRO A 380 2.94 -8.60 -19.64
CA PRO A 380 1.71 -9.36 -19.74
C PRO A 380 1.17 -9.72 -18.35
N TYR A 381 -0.11 -9.41 -18.12
CA TYR A 381 -0.81 -9.62 -16.87
C TYR A 381 -2.11 -10.40 -17.13
N LEU A 382 -2.40 -11.37 -16.26
CA LEU A 382 -3.59 -12.19 -16.35
C LEU A 382 -4.15 -12.41 -14.94
N ARG A 383 -5.39 -11.97 -14.72
CA ARG A 383 -6.14 -12.35 -13.52
C ARG A 383 -6.68 -13.76 -13.66
N VAL A 384 -6.47 -14.61 -12.67
CA VAL A 384 -6.99 -15.98 -12.66
C VAL A 384 -8.41 -15.97 -12.10
N GLU A 385 -9.38 -16.27 -12.96
CA GLU A 385 -10.79 -16.36 -12.57
C GLU A 385 -11.02 -17.37 -11.42
N GLY A 386 -11.86 -16.98 -10.46
CA GLY A 386 -12.22 -17.79 -9.28
C GLY A 386 -11.26 -17.62 -8.10
N TYR A 387 -10.14 -16.94 -8.30
CA TYR A 387 -9.10 -16.74 -7.30
C TYR A 387 -8.77 -15.25 -7.20
N PRO A 388 -9.42 -14.51 -6.27
CA PRO A 388 -9.25 -13.06 -6.17
C PRO A 388 -7.80 -12.63 -5.88
N ASP A 389 -6.99 -13.54 -5.35
CA ASP A 389 -5.59 -13.31 -4.98
C ASP A 389 -4.59 -14.05 -5.88
N ALA A 390 -5.05 -14.61 -7.01
CA ALA A 390 -4.18 -15.26 -7.98
C ALA A 390 -4.19 -14.46 -9.29
N ASP A 391 -3.21 -13.60 -9.42
CA ASP A 391 -2.85 -12.96 -10.66
C ASP A 391 -1.55 -13.59 -11.19
N PHE A 392 -1.31 -13.45 -12.49
CA PHE A 392 -0.09 -13.86 -13.17
C PHE A 392 0.55 -12.64 -13.85
N LEU A 393 1.86 -12.48 -13.69
CA LEU A 393 2.63 -11.41 -14.32
C LEU A 393 3.89 -11.98 -14.98
N ARG A 394 4.15 -11.56 -16.22
CA ARG A 394 5.46 -11.69 -16.87
C ARG A 394 6.20 -10.38 -16.77
N TYR A 395 7.35 -10.38 -16.11
CA TYR A 395 8.17 -9.19 -15.90
C TYR A 395 9.62 -9.46 -16.28
N ARG A 396 10.45 -8.42 -16.27
CA ARG A 396 11.91 -8.56 -16.37
C ARG A 396 12.51 -8.24 -15.02
N ASP A 397 13.42 -9.07 -14.55
CA ASP A 397 14.15 -8.78 -13.31
C ASP A 397 15.21 -7.68 -13.53
N ALA A 398 15.93 -7.32 -12.47
CA ALA A 398 17.00 -6.32 -12.51
C ALA A 398 18.15 -6.67 -13.48
N LYS A 399 18.28 -7.93 -13.92
CA LYS A 399 19.25 -8.37 -14.95
C LYS A 399 18.67 -8.28 -16.37
N GLY A 400 17.41 -7.89 -16.49
CA GLY A 400 16.67 -7.86 -17.74
C GLY A 400 16.17 -9.24 -18.19
N GLU A 401 16.29 -10.28 -17.36
CA GLU A 401 15.83 -11.63 -17.71
C GLU A 401 14.32 -11.73 -17.56
N ALA A 402 13.66 -12.39 -18.52
CA ALA A 402 12.22 -12.60 -18.46
C ALA A 402 11.88 -13.60 -17.34
N ARG A 403 11.06 -13.16 -16.38
CA ARG A 403 10.56 -13.94 -15.26
C ARG A 403 9.04 -14.05 -15.32
N SER A 404 8.48 -14.93 -14.50
CA SER A 404 7.04 -15.09 -14.35
C SER A 404 6.73 -15.28 -12.88
N ALA A 405 5.70 -14.60 -12.40
CA ALA A 405 5.27 -14.70 -11.00
C ALA A 405 3.75 -14.88 -10.93
N PHE A 406 3.33 -15.58 -9.87
CA PHE A 406 1.94 -15.69 -9.45
C PHE A 406 1.78 -15.09 -8.06
N GLY A 407 0.67 -14.44 -7.80
CA GLY A 407 0.37 -13.88 -6.49
C GLY A 407 -0.72 -12.82 -6.58
N ASN A 408 -0.99 -12.13 -5.47
CA ASN A 408 -1.93 -11.02 -5.50
C ASN A 408 -1.34 -9.82 -6.27
N TRP A 409 -2.23 -8.94 -6.75
CA TRP A 409 -1.86 -7.73 -7.48
C TRP A 409 -0.77 -6.90 -6.80
N GLU A 410 -0.79 -6.77 -5.48
CA GLU A 410 0.19 -5.98 -4.74
C GLU A 410 1.60 -6.57 -4.81
N ALA A 411 1.73 -7.89 -4.66
CA ALA A 411 2.99 -8.59 -4.78
C ALA A 411 3.56 -8.47 -6.20
N LEU A 412 2.72 -8.69 -7.21
CA LEU A 412 3.12 -8.59 -8.62
C LEU A 412 3.50 -7.16 -9.01
N THR A 413 2.79 -6.16 -8.51
CA THR A 413 3.12 -4.75 -8.75
C THR A 413 4.45 -4.40 -8.07
N SER A 414 4.73 -4.93 -6.88
CA SER A 414 6.01 -4.71 -6.21
C SER A 414 7.16 -5.33 -7.02
N LEU A 415 6.97 -6.52 -7.60
CA LEU A 415 7.94 -7.15 -8.51
C LEU A 415 8.15 -6.32 -9.78
N ALA A 416 7.07 -5.80 -10.38
CA ALA A 416 7.13 -4.92 -11.54
C ALA A 416 7.87 -3.60 -11.28
N GLU A 417 7.90 -3.16 -10.02
CA GLU A 417 8.64 -1.99 -9.56
C GLU A 417 10.07 -2.31 -9.12
N ASP A 418 10.60 -3.49 -9.45
CA ASP A 418 11.88 -4.03 -8.98
C ASP A 418 12.02 -3.98 -7.45
N ASN A 419 10.92 -4.21 -6.73
CA ASN A 419 10.87 -4.12 -5.27
C ASN A 419 11.36 -2.77 -4.72
N ALA A 420 11.18 -1.68 -5.50
CA ALA A 420 11.46 -0.32 -5.02
C ALA A 420 10.71 0.00 -3.72
N TRP A 421 9.57 -0.66 -3.50
CA TRP A 421 8.86 -0.70 -2.23
C TRP A 421 8.62 -2.14 -1.79
N VAL A 422 8.94 -2.43 -0.53
CA VAL A 422 8.82 -3.75 0.07
C VAL A 422 7.81 -3.70 1.22
N THR A 423 6.96 -4.71 1.27
CA THR A 423 6.11 -4.98 2.43
C THR A 423 6.91 -5.84 3.39
N THR A 424 7.26 -5.30 4.57
CA THR A 424 7.77 -6.11 5.67
C THR A 424 6.71 -7.12 6.05
N ALA A 425 7.10 -8.23 6.64
CA ALA A 425 6.11 -9.23 6.99
C ALA A 425 5.25 -8.84 8.24
N SER A 426 5.54 -7.69 8.90
CA SER A 426 4.59 -7.01 9.79
C SER A 426 3.53 -6.19 9.06
N GLY A 427 3.57 -6.16 7.72
CA GLY A 427 2.72 -5.38 6.83
C GLY A 427 3.18 -3.94 6.59
N SER A 428 4.35 -3.53 7.12
CA SER A 428 4.84 -2.16 6.97
C SER A 428 5.40 -1.96 5.57
N ARG A 429 5.16 -0.81 4.95
CA ARG A 429 5.69 -0.49 3.62
C ARG A 429 6.88 0.44 3.73
N LEU A 430 7.99 0.01 3.11
CA LEU A 430 9.27 0.69 3.16
C LEU A 430 9.87 0.76 1.75
N PRO A 431 10.60 1.84 1.40
CA PRO A 431 11.44 1.81 0.21
C PRO A 431 12.50 0.71 0.33
N GLY A 432 12.81 -0.01 -0.75
CA GLY A 432 13.77 -1.11 -0.74
C GLY A 432 15.16 -0.71 -0.22
N THR A 433 15.57 0.53 -0.49
CA THR A 433 16.83 1.14 0.00
C THR A 433 16.95 1.18 1.53
N PHE A 434 15.83 1.15 2.27
CA PHE A 434 15.84 1.07 3.73
C PHE A 434 16.24 -0.31 4.24
N LEU A 435 15.92 -1.36 3.48
CA LEU A 435 16.34 -2.72 3.81
C LEU A 435 17.82 -2.92 3.50
N GLU A 436 18.33 -2.38 2.40
CA GLU A 436 19.75 -2.50 2.09
C GLU A 436 20.62 -1.88 3.18
N SER A 437 20.31 -0.67 3.64
CA SER A 437 21.14 0.02 4.65
C SER A 437 21.08 -0.61 6.05
N SER A 438 19.94 -1.21 6.43
CA SER A 438 19.80 -1.82 7.77
C SER A 438 20.20 -3.30 7.82
N TRP A 439 20.25 -3.98 6.67
CA TRP A 439 20.55 -5.41 6.59
C TRP A 439 21.89 -5.72 5.91
N ALA A 440 22.45 -4.80 5.11
CA ALA A 440 23.77 -5.00 4.49
C ALA A 440 24.95 -4.98 5.48
N GLU A 441 24.74 -4.59 6.74
CA GLU A 441 25.73 -4.81 7.80
C GLU A 441 25.75 -6.27 8.29
N ASP A 442 24.73 -7.07 7.98
CA ASP A 442 24.53 -8.43 8.49
C ASP A 442 24.50 -9.45 7.32
N LYS A 443 25.52 -9.38 6.42
CA LYS A 443 25.66 -10.09 5.12
C LYS A 443 25.71 -11.64 5.16
N GLY A 444 24.81 -12.27 5.89
CA GLY A 444 24.64 -13.73 5.93
C GLY A 444 23.35 -14.23 5.28
N TYR A 445 22.47 -13.35 4.77
CA TYR A 445 21.15 -13.75 4.27
C TYR A 445 20.90 -13.27 2.84
N GLU A 446 20.51 -14.21 1.97
CA GLU A 446 19.81 -13.91 0.72
C GLU A 446 18.45 -13.30 1.07
N MET A 447 18.11 -12.18 0.45
CA MET A 447 16.75 -11.68 0.45
C MET A 447 15.91 -12.72 -0.31
N ASP A 448 15.11 -13.47 0.43
CA ASP A 448 14.03 -14.30 -0.09
C ASP A 448 13.11 -13.35 -0.87
N ASP A 449 13.23 -13.34 -2.19
CA ASP A 449 12.61 -12.37 -3.10
C ASP A 449 11.08 -12.48 -3.19
N GLY A 450 10.48 -13.24 -2.27
CA GLY A 450 9.06 -13.54 -2.25
C GLY A 450 8.62 -14.37 -3.46
N THR A 451 9.53 -14.76 -4.36
CA THR A 451 9.24 -15.81 -5.32
C THR A 451 9.25 -17.11 -4.54
N VAL A 452 8.05 -17.53 -4.13
CA VAL A 452 7.83 -18.95 -3.97
C VAL A 452 7.95 -19.50 -5.40
N ASP A 453 9.15 -19.90 -5.80
CA ASP A 453 9.28 -20.97 -6.78
C ASP A 453 8.62 -22.16 -6.08
N LEU A 454 7.30 -22.30 -6.30
CA LEU A 454 6.40 -23.31 -5.71
C LEU A 454 6.87 -24.75 -5.98
N PHE A 455 8.02 -24.92 -6.64
CA PHE A 455 8.62 -26.17 -7.03
C PHE A 455 9.92 -26.52 -6.28
N ASP A 456 10.59 -25.59 -5.59
CA ASP A 456 11.92 -25.85 -5.01
C ASP A 456 11.95 -26.11 -3.49
N GLN A 457 10.87 -25.83 -2.76
CA GLN A 457 10.80 -26.02 -1.30
C GLN A 457 9.83 -27.12 -0.84
N GLU A 458 9.89 -28.32 -1.40
CA GLU A 458 9.49 -29.55 -0.67
C GLU A 458 10.01 -30.84 -1.33
N PRO A 459 10.99 -31.56 -0.73
CA PRO A 459 11.46 -32.84 -1.27
C PRO A 459 10.37 -33.94 -1.29
N ALA A 460 9.33 -33.80 -0.47
CA ALA A 460 8.23 -34.77 -0.36
C ALA A 460 7.21 -34.66 -1.50
N LEU A 461 6.99 -33.45 -2.05
CA LEU A 461 6.14 -33.21 -3.21
C LEU A 461 6.87 -33.57 -4.53
N ALA A 462 8.19 -33.35 -4.60
CA ALA A 462 9.02 -33.75 -5.75
C ALA A 462 9.02 -35.27 -6.04
N GLN A 463 8.75 -36.12 -5.04
CA GLN A 463 8.61 -37.57 -5.25
C GLN A 463 7.23 -38.01 -5.79
N ARG A 464 6.22 -37.14 -5.76
CA ARG A 464 4.89 -37.41 -6.33
C ARG A 464 4.68 -36.77 -7.70
N THR A 465 5.53 -35.84 -8.11
CA THR A 465 5.66 -35.41 -9.50
C THR A 465 6.34 -36.52 -10.30
N ARG A 466 5.57 -37.52 -10.76
CA ARG A 466 5.98 -38.20 -12.00
C ARG A 466 6.11 -37.10 -13.03
N HIS A 467 7.31 -36.92 -13.59
CA HIS A 467 7.47 -36.18 -14.83
C HIS A 467 6.49 -36.77 -15.85
N LEU A 468 5.31 -36.15 -16.00
CA LEU A 468 4.41 -36.38 -17.11
C LEU A 468 5.03 -35.68 -18.32
N THR A 469 6.21 -36.14 -18.73
CA THR A 469 6.69 -35.94 -20.09
C THR A 469 5.79 -36.79 -20.96
N THR A 470 4.74 -36.18 -21.51
CA THR A 470 4.05 -36.84 -22.62
C THR A 470 5.04 -36.87 -23.79
N PRO A 471 5.20 -38.01 -24.49
CA PRO A 471 6.19 -38.15 -25.57
C PRO A 471 5.97 -37.23 -26.78
N ASN A 472 4.94 -36.37 -26.74
CA ASN A 472 4.58 -35.41 -27.78
C ASN A 472 4.53 -33.96 -27.27
N GLN A 473 5.28 -33.62 -26.21
CA GLN A 473 5.35 -32.24 -25.74
C GLN A 473 5.93 -31.34 -26.85
N PRO A 474 5.17 -30.36 -27.38
CA PRO A 474 5.69 -29.45 -28.40
C PRO A 474 6.82 -28.61 -27.80
N SER A 475 7.95 -28.52 -28.51
CA SER A 475 9.06 -27.65 -28.13
C SER A 475 8.59 -26.19 -27.99
N GLY A 476 8.83 -25.57 -26.83
CA GLY A 476 8.51 -24.15 -26.58
C GLY A 476 7.22 -23.87 -25.81
N LEU A 477 6.55 -24.89 -25.26
CA LEU A 477 5.42 -24.72 -24.34
C LEU A 477 5.84 -24.98 -22.89
N LYS A 478 5.54 -24.02 -22.01
CA LYS A 478 5.65 -24.17 -20.55
C LYS A 478 4.25 -24.39 -19.97
N TYR A 479 4.13 -25.40 -19.12
CA TYR A 479 2.90 -25.72 -18.39
C TYR A 479 3.06 -25.23 -16.96
N TYR A 480 2.12 -24.43 -16.49
CA TYR A 480 2.06 -23.97 -15.11
C TYR A 480 0.88 -24.65 -14.42
N TYR A 481 1.11 -25.17 -13.22
CA TYR A 481 0.13 -25.91 -12.45
C TYR A 481 -0.19 -25.13 -11.18
N GLY A 482 -1.48 -24.85 -10.96
CA GLY A 482 -1.97 -24.25 -9.72
C GLY A 482 -2.52 -25.33 -8.79
N TYR A 483 -2.05 -25.34 -7.54
CA TYR A 483 -2.54 -26.21 -6.48
C TYR A 483 -3.39 -25.38 -5.51
N GLY A 484 -4.53 -25.93 -5.07
CA GLY A 484 -5.35 -25.32 -4.02
C GLY A 484 -4.82 -25.63 -2.62
N ASP A 485 -5.45 -25.04 -1.60
CA ASP A 485 -5.07 -25.16 -0.17
C ASP A 485 -5.00 -26.60 0.37
N VAL A 486 -5.58 -27.56 -0.35
CA VAL A 486 -5.60 -29.00 -0.02
C VAL A 486 -4.67 -29.86 -0.89
N GLY A 487 -3.81 -29.25 -1.70
CA GLY A 487 -2.82 -29.97 -2.52
C GLY A 487 -3.42 -30.69 -3.74
N GLU A 488 -4.68 -30.43 -4.08
CA GLU A 488 -5.28 -30.91 -5.32
C GLU A 488 -4.80 -30.05 -6.51
N LEU A 489 -4.54 -30.70 -7.65
CA LEU A 489 -4.23 -30.00 -8.89
C LEU A 489 -5.53 -29.39 -9.43
N VAL A 490 -5.69 -28.08 -9.30
CA VAL A 490 -6.97 -27.43 -9.65
C VAL A 490 -6.96 -26.87 -11.07
N ARG A 491 -5.80 -26.46 -11.60
CA ARG A 491 -5.73 -25.91 -12.96
C ARG A 491 -4.35 -26.03 -13.61
N CYS A 492 -4.36 -26.14 -14.95
CA CYS A 492 -3.17 -26.09 -15.79
C CYS A 492 -3.29 -24.92 -16.76
N VAL A 493 -2.28 -24.05 -16.81
CA VAL A 493 -2.17 -22.93 -17.76
C VAL A 493 -1.03 -23.24 -18.73
N MET A 494 -1.34 -23.28 -20.02
CA MET A 494 -0.35 -23.42 -21.08
C MET A 494 0.09 -22.04 -21.57
N VAL A 495 1.40 -21.79 -21.61
CA VAL A 495 1.93 -20.55 -22.17
C VAL A 495 3.07 -20.84 -23.16
N ARG A 496 2.97 -20.25 -24.36
CA ARG A 496 4.00 -20.32 -25.41
C ARG A 496 5.09 -19.28 -25.16
N ASP A 497 6.36 -19.66 -25.32
CA ASP A 497 7.53 -18.81 -25.02
C ASP A 497 7.82 -17.74 -26.10
N THR A 498 6.95 -17.60 -27.12
CA THR A 498 7.19 -16.72 -28.29
C THR A 498 6.73 -15.27 -28.11
N MET A 499 6.16 -14.89 -26.96
CA MET A 499 5.45 -13.61 -26.79
C MET A 499 6.34 -12.36 -26.54
N MET A 500 7.67 -12.46 -26.54
CA MET A 500 8.54 -11.34 -26.10
C MET A 500 9.66 -10.93 -27.08
N GLN A 501 9.70 -11.41 -28.33
CA GLN A 501 10.90 -11.26 -29.18
C GLN A 501 10.85 -10.29 -30.38
N SER A 502 9.77 -9.54 -30.68
CA SER A 502 9.85 -8.54 -31.77
C SER A 502 8.84 -7.40 -31.68
N GLU A 503 9.27 -6.19 -32.09
CA GLU A 503 8.47 -4.98 -32.34
C GLU A 503 7.60 -5.05 -33.62
N GLU A 504 7.37 -6.23 -34.20
CA GLU A 504 6.71 -6.33 -35.51
C GLU A 504 5.18 -6.22 -35.45
N VAL A 505 4.67 -5.44 -36.39
CA VAL A 505 3.28 -5.01 -36.63
C VAL A 505 2.31 -6.19 -36.66
N PHE A 506 1.21 -6.07 -35.90
CA PHE A 506 0.05 -6.98 -35.95
C PHE A 506 -0.67 -6.84 -37.31
N GLU A 507 -0.63 -7.87 -38.16
CA GLU A 507 -1.57 -8.06 -39.27
C GLU A 507 -2.28 -9.42 -39.09
N GLU A 508 -3.62 -9.37 -38.95
CA GLU A 508 -4.47 -10.51 -38.56
C GLU A 508 -5.15 -11.15 -39.79
N ARG A 509 -5.25 -12.49 -39.80
CA ARG A 509 -6.15 -13.23 -40.70
C ARG A 509 -7.14 -14.07 -39.89
N ALA A 510 -8.43 -13.78 -40.07
CA ALA A 510 -9.54 -14.46 -39.41
C ALA A 510 -9.85 -15.85 -40.02
N CYS A 511 -10.20 -16.82 -39.17
CA CYS A 511 -10.95 -18.01 -39.58
C CYS A 511 -12.08 -18.34 -38.58
N LYS A 512 -13.27 -18.58 -39.13
CA LYS A 512 -14.54 -18.85 -38.43
C LYS A 512 -14.69 -20.35 -38.10
N GLY A 513 -15.03 -20.68 -36.85
CA GLY A 513 -15.97 -21.76 -36.55
C GLY A 513 -15.53 -22.90 -35.62
N LYS A 514 -16.24 -23.01 -34.48
CA LYS A 514 -16.40 -24.15 -33.53
C LYS A 514 -15.20 -24.48 -32.60
N LEU A 515 -15.38 -24.10 -31.32
CA LEU A 515 -14.43 -24.20 -30.20
C LEU A 515 -14.02 -25.64 -29.84
N TRP A 516 -12.79 -25.99 -30.17
CA TRP A 516 -11.88 -26.78 -29.34
C TRP A 516 -10.59 -25.96 -29.27
N TYR A 517 -10.11 -25.60 -28.08
CA TYR A 517 -9.01 -24.64 -27.94
C TYR A 517 -7.67 -25.24 -28.39
N TRP A 518 -7.31 -24.96 -29.65
CA TRP A 518 -5.95 -24.84 -30.16
C TRP A 518 -5.58 -23.35 -30.11
N LEU A 519 -4.42 -23.02 -29.54
CA LEU A 519 -3.84 -21.67 -29.59
C LEU A 519 -2.68 -21.71 -30.59
N GLU A 520 -2.89 -21.15 -31.78
CA GLU A 520 -1.80 -20.85 -32.73
C GLU A 520 -0.94 -19.68 -32.21
#